data_AF-A0A8H3J0W3-F1
#
_entry.id   AF-A0A8H3J0W3-F1
#
_cell.length_a   1.000
_cell.length_b   1.000
_cell.length_c   1.000
_cell.angle_alpha   90.00
_cell.angle_beta   90.00
_cell.angle_gamma   90.00
#
_symmetry.space_group_name_H-M   'P 1'
#
loop_
_entity.id
_entity.type
_entity.pdbx_description
1 polymer ?
#
loop_
_entity_poly.entity_id
_entity_poly.type
_entity_poly.pdbx_seq_one_letter_code
_entity_poly.pdbx_strand_id
1 'polypeptide(L)'
;MPLAFVQLCNLLSDLEKLSKRDPPLLIAYRQQRYRETIKQWFTARQASINSPDVDPIALLSALFPEKRTDRVYAIKLKRLTKLLKRCLCLGKDRLDMLDQWQKPGRGNLCDCVERALRQAEFPQQLANHVTLEQVDEALATIAGKCRFSGPNVRGRKDSFRQVEEDRVVQEKLGQVYQRLQSREAKWFTRMILKDYSCLDLSEGMVYYYLDVRLPTAMQMYDNFEAAINELRGLPASQMADFDQGTLTQRCANDAHLLQPRIGIKLGSPKWVKAKGGVKHAVSMVDGRTMSIERKHDGEYCQIHIDMSKGEDCVQIFSKKCKDSTSDRRGVHQAIKDSLRVGHRDCGFSGKCILEGELLVWSDKTKGILEFHKLRKHVSRSGSFLGTELDSQ
;
A
#
# COMPACT_ATOMS: atom_id res chain seq x y z
N MET A 1 1.96 -25.96 6.98
CA MET A 1 3.07 -25.56 6.09
C MET A 1 2.75 -24.20 5.51
N PRO A 2 3.71 -23.26 5.52
CA PRO A 2 3.53 -21.92 4.97
C PRO A 2 3.22 -21.95 3.47
N LEU A 3 2.54 -20.90 2.99
CA LEU A 3 2.12 -20.82 1.59
C LEU A 3 3.31 -20.44 0.70
N ALA A 4 3.68 -21.33 -0.23
CA ALA A 4 4.79 -21.10 -1.15
C ALA A 4 4.48 -19.95 -2.13
N PHE A 5 5.45 -19.06 -2.33
CA PHE A 5 5.34 -17.88 -3.20
C PHE A 5 4.97 -18.24 -4.65
N VAL A 6 5.47 -19.39 -5.15
CA VAL A 6 5.09 -19.93 -6.45
C VAL A 6 3.58 -20.06 -6.64
N GLN A 7 2.83 -20.38 -5.58
CA GLN A 7 1.39 -20.57 -5.67
C GLN A 7 0.65 -19.25 -5.93
N LEU A 8 1.13 -18.16 -5.31
CA LEU A 8 0.64 -16.82 -5.61
C LEU A 8 1.07 -16.39 -7.02
N CYS A 9 2.32 -16.65 -7.40
CA CYS A 9 2.83 -16.33 -8.74
C CYS A 9 2.02 -17.02 -9.85
N ASN A 10 1.51 -18.23 -9.61
CA ASN A 10 0.62 -18.93 -10.53
C ASN A 10 -0.68 -18.15 -10.74
N LEU A 11 -1.35 -17.71 -9.66
CA LEU A 11 -2.53 -16.85 -9.75
C LEU A 11 -2.23 -15.58 -10.56
N LEU A 12 -1.18 -14.85 -10.19
CA LEU A 12 -0.84 -13.59 -10.84
C LEU A 12 -0.53 -13.78 -12.32
N SER A 13 0.16 -14.87 -12.69
CA SER A 13 0.42 -15.21 -14.09
C SER A 13 -0.83 -15.62 -14.86
N ASP A 14 -1.77 -16.35 -14.26
CA ASP A 14 -3.03 -16.70 -14.92
C ASP A 14 -3.90 -15.45 -15.16
N LEU A 15 -3.92 -14.51 -14.22
CA LEU A 15 -4.55 -13.21 -14.41
C LEU A 15 -3.84 -12.37 -15.49
N GLU A 16 -2.49 -12.35 -15.49
CA GLU A 16 -1.74 -11.63 -16.52
C GLU A 16 -2.02 -12.19 -17.92
N LYS A 17 -2.16 -13.52 -18.08
CA LYS A 17 -2.56 -14.14 -19.36
C LYS A 17 -3.93 -13.64 -19.84
N LEU A 18 -4.89 -13.46 -18.93
CA LEU A 18 -6.20 -12.90 -19.27
C LEU A 18 -6.09 -11.42 -19.70
N SER A 19 -5.21 -10.64 -19.08
CA SER A 19 -4.95 -9.24 -19.45
C SER A 19 -4.27 -9.10 -20.80
N LYS A 20 -3.27 -9.94 -21.07
CA LYS A 20 -2.38 -9.86 -22.24
C LYS A 20 -2.83 -10.73 -23.41
N ARG A 21 -4.00 -11.38 -23.32
CA ARG A 21 -4.50 -12.25 -24.38
C ARG A 21 -4.66 -11.46 -25.69
N ASP A 22 -4.24 -12.11 -26.78
CA ASP A 22 -4.42 -11.62 -28.15
C ASP A 22 -5.13 -12.72 -28.97
N PRO A 23 -6.30 -12.43 -29.61
CA PRO A 23 -7.04 -11.17 -29.56
C PRO A 23 -7.58 -10.84 -28.15
N PRO A 24 -7.72 -9.54 -27.79
CA PRO A 24 -8.23 -9.12 -26.48
C PRO A 24 -9.64 -9.67 -26.19
N LEU A 25 -9.88 -10.06 -24.93
CA LEU A 25 -11.21 -10.42 -24.47
C LEU A 25 -12.09 -9.16 -24.32
N LEU A 26 -13.40 -9.32 -24.55
CA LEU A 26 -14.39 -8.30 -24.19
C LEU A 26 -14.29 -7.98 -22.70
N ILE A 27 -14.42 -6.69 -22.34
CA ILE A 27 -14.18 -6.20 -20.96
C ILE A 27 -15.00 -6.98 -19.93
N ALA A 28 -16.31 -7.14 -20.16
CA ALA A 28 -17.20 -7.85 -19.24
C ALA A 28 -16.80 -9.32 -19.07
N TYR A 29 -16.45 -9.99 -20.18
CA TYR A 29 -16.00 -11.38 -20.14
C TYR A 29 -14.66 -11.53 -19.44
N ARG A 30 -13.71 -10.61 -19.66
CA ARG A 30 -12.43 -10.59 -18.96
C ARG A 30 -12.63 -10.42 -17.46
N GLN A 31 -13.47 -9.48 -17.04
CA GLN A 31 -13.80 -9.26 -15.62
C GLN A 31 -14.44 -10.51 -14.99
N GLN A 32 -15.34 -11.17 -15.71
CA GLN A 32 -15.91 -12.44 -15.26
C GLN A 32 -14.82 -13.51 -15.08
N ARG A 33 -13.93 -13.70 -16.06
CA ARG A 33 -12.82 -14.67 -15.97
C ARG A 33 -11.85 -14.34 -14.83
N TYR A 34 -11.58 -13.06 -14.60
CA TYR A 34 -10.81 -12.60 -13.44
C TYR A 34 -11.46 -13.04 -12.12
N ARG A 35 -12.78 -12.81 -11.97
CA ARG A 35 -13.53 -13.25 -10.79
C ARG A 35 -13.52 -14.77 -10.63
N GLU A 36 -13.74 -15.52 -11.71
CA GLU A 36 -13.70 -16.99 -11.65
C GLU A 36 -12.31 -17.49 -11.19
N THR A 37 -11.24 -16.93 -11.76
CA THR A 37 -9.86 -17.33 -11.46
C THR A 37 -9.49 -17.04 -10.01
N ILE A 38 -9.82 -15.84 -9.50
CA ILE A 38 -9.57 -15.46 -8.11
C ILE A 38 -10.39 -16.37 -7.16
N LYS A 39 -11.69 -16.54 -7.42
CA LYS A 39 -12.57 -17.40 -6.60
C LYS A 39 -12.01 -18.82 -6.52
N GLN A 40 -11.72 -19.43 -7.66
CA GLN A 40 -11.18 -20.78 -7.73
C GLN A 40 -9.86 -20.92 -6.97
N TRP A 41 -8.95 -19.95 -7.10
CA TRP A 41 -7.66 -20.00 -6.41
C TRP A 41 -7.80 -19.95 -4.89
N PHE A 42 -8.65 -19.05 -4.36
CA PHE A 42 -8.90 -18.92 -2.93
C PHE A 42 -9.65 -20.14 -2.38
N THR A 43 -10.71 -20.59 -3.05
CA THR A 43 -11.46 -21.79 -2.63
C THR A 43 -10.56 -23.03 -2.58
N ALA A 44 -9.72 -23.25 -3.60
CA ALA A 44 -8.81 -24.38 -3.64
C ALA A 44 -7.71 -24.35 -2.56
N ARG A 45 -7.47 -23.20 -1.93
CA ARG A 45 -6.39 -22.99 -0.96
C ARG A 45 -6.88 -22.54 0.41
N GLN A 46 -8.18 -22.52 0.63
CA GLN A 46 -8.78 -22.00 1.86
C GLN A 46 -8.19 -22.67 3.11
N ALA A 47 -8.02 -23.99 3.09
CA ALA A 47 -7.42 -24.74 4.20
C ALA A 47 -5.96 -24.35 4.46
N SER A 48 -5.17 -24.11 3.42
CA SER A 48 -3.78 -23.65 3.55
C SER A 48 -3.72 -22.21 4.03
N ILE A 49 -4.55 -21.32 3.49
CA ILE A 49 -4.61 -19.90 3.86
C ILE A 49 -5.04 -19.72 5.32
N ASN A 50 -5.97 -20.53 5.81
CA ASN A 50 -6.44 -20.51 7.19
C ASN A 50 -5.54 -21.30 8.16
N SER A 51 -4.44 -21.86 7.67
CA SER A 51 -3.47 -22.54 8.53
C SER A 51 -2.80 -21.53 9.47
N PRO A 52 -2.53 -21.89 10.74
CA PRO A 52 -1.81 -21.00 11.66
C PRO A 52 -0.39 -20.65 11.19
N ASP A 53 0.17 -21.41 10.25
CA ASP A 53 1.49 -21.19 9.67
C ASP A 53 1.53 -20.11 8.58
N VAL A 54 0.37 -19.60 8.13
CA VAL A 54 0.28 -18.61 7.06
C VAL A 54 0.02 -17.24 7.66
N ASP A 55 0.86 -16.27 7.30
CA ASP A 55 0.62 -14.88 7.66
C ASP A 55 -0.30 -14.21 6.61
N PRO A 56 -1.57 -13.89 6.95
CA PRO A 56 -2.46 -13.20 6.02
C PRO A 56 -1.93 -11.80 5.64
N ILE A 57 -1.12 -11.16 6.48
CA ILE A 57 -0.51 -9.86 6.18
C ILE A 57 0.54 -10.02 5.08
N ALA A 58 1.36 -11.06 5.11
CA ALA A 58 2.32 -11.37 4.05
C ALA A 58 1.61 -11.63 2.71
N LEU A 59 0.51 -12.39 2.72
CA LEU A 59 -0.31 -12.63 1.52
C LEU A 59 -0.92 -11.34 0.96
N LEU A 60 -1.53 -10.50 1.81
CA LEU A 60 -2.09 -9.20 1.40
C LEU A 60 -1.00 -8.26 0.86
N SER A 61 0.17 -8.24 1.50
CA SER A 61 1.31 -7.42 1.08
C SER A 61 1.87 -7.85 -0.29
N ALA A 62 1.78 -9.14 -0.61
CA ALA A 62 2.19 -9.68 -1.90
C ALA A 62 1.14 -9.50 -3.01
N LEU A 63 -0.15 -9.51 -2.66
CA LEU A 63 -1.25 -9.24 -3.59
C LEU A 63 -1.40 -7.75 -3.92
N PHE A 64 -1.14 -6.87 -2.94
CA PHE A 64 -1.33 -5.42 -3.04
C PHE A 64 -0.10 -4.65 -2.53
N PRO A 65 1.07 -4.80 -3.18
CA PRO A 65 2.31 -4.17 -2.72
C PRO A 65 2.24 -2.63 -2.67
N GLU A 66 1.40 -2.01 -3.49
CA GLU A 66 1.12 -0.57 -3.52
C GLU A 66 0.41 -0.05 -2.26
N LYS A 67 -0.31 -0.91 -1.54
CA LYS A 67 -0.98 -0.57 -0.27
C LYS A 67 -0.04 -0.53 0.93
N ARG A 68 1.15 -1.14 0.82
CA ARG A 68 2.22 -1.07 1.84
C ARG A 68 2.96 0.26 1.81
N THR A 69 2.25 1.38 1.91
CA THR A 69 2.84 2.74 1.81
C THR A 69 3.81 3.05 2.95
N ASP A 70 3.71 2.30 4.05
CA ASP A 70 4.63 2.25 5.18
C ASP A 70 6.02 1.75 4.80
N ARG A 71 6.12 0.83 3.83
CA ARG A 71 7.39 0.23 3.36
C ARG A 71 7.92 0.94 2.12
N VAL A 72 8.93 1.81 2.26
CA VAL A 72 9.56 2.46 1.10
C VAL A 72 10.89 1.78 0.82
N TYR A 73 11.08 1.24 -0.40
CA TYR A 73 12.35 0.56 -0.74
C TYR A 73 13.41 1.52 -1.31
N ALA A 74 13.01 2.70 -1.80
CA ALA A 74 13.89 3.62 -2.53
C ALA A 74 14.61 2.98 -3.76
N ILE A 75 14.02 1.93 -4.32
CA ILE A 75 14.52 1.20 -5.48
C ILE A 75 13.66 1.56 -6.70
N LYS A 76 14.27 2.17 -7.71
CA LYS A 76 13.66 2.45 -9.02
C LYS A 76 14.28 1.55 -10.09
N LEU A 77 13.68 1.49 -11.28
CA LEU A 77 14.11 0.64 -12.41
C LEU A 77 15.62 0.55 -12.59
N LYS A 78 16.32 1.68 -12.78
CA LYS A 78 17.79 1.70 -12.98
C LYS A 78 18.58 1.11 -11.79
N ARG A 79 18.19 1.44 -10.55
CA ARG A 79 18.83 0.91 -9.34
C ARG A 79 18.57 -0.59 -9.20
N LEU A 80 17.33 -1.02 -9.46
CA LEU A 80 16.96 -2.43 -9.41
C LEU A 80 17.75 -3.24 -10.44
N THR A 81 17.85 -2.79 -11.70
CA THR A 81 18.66 -3.45 -12.72
C THR A 81 20.11 -3.64 -12.25
N LYS A 82 20.73 -2.61 -11.66
CA LYS A 82 22.09 -2.69 -11.13
C LYS A 82 22.22 -3.69 -9.96
N LEU A 83 21.24 -3.72 -9.05
CA LEU A 83 21.20 -4.69 -7.94
C LEU A 83 21.05 -6.12 -8.47
N LEU A 84 20.11 -6.36 -9.39
CA LEU A 84 19.88 -7.67 -10.01
C LEU A 84 21.13 -8.24 -10.69
N LYS A 85 21.85 -7.41 -11.46
CA LYS A 85 23.11 -7.81 -12.10
C LYS A 85 24.16 -8.29 -11.10
N ARG A 86 24.14 -7.77 -9.86
CA ARG A 86 25.07 -8.14 -8.78
C ARG A 86 24.58 -9.34 -7.97
N CYS A 87 23.27 -9.50 -7.80
CA CYS A 87 22.68 -10.58 -7.00
C CYS A 87 22.55 -11.91 -7.74
N LEU A 88 22.27 -11.87 -9.05
CA LEU A 88 21.88 -13.05 -9.82
C LEU A 88 23.06 -13.84 -10.40
N CYS A 89 24.29 -13.34 -10.28
CA CYS A 89 25.52 -13.99 -10.76
C CYS A 89 25.41 -14.55 -12.19
N LEU A 90 24.77 -13.78 -13.10
CA LEU A 90 24.52 -14.21 -14.47
C LEU A 90 25.73 -13.98 -15.37
N GLY A 91 25.88 -14.83 -16.40
CA GLY A 91 26.83 -14.59 -17.49
C GLY A 91 26.47 -13.35 -18.31
N LYS A 92 27.45 -12.82 -19.06
CA LYS A 92 27.36 -11.56 -19.81
C LYS A 92 26.08 -11.42 -20.64
N ASP A 93 25.75 -12.42 -21.46
CA ASP A 93 24.58 -12.37 -22.35
C ASP A 93 23.27 -12.16 -21.60
N ARG A 94 23.13 -12.83 -20.44
CA ARG A 94 21.95 -12.71 -19.57
C ARG A 94 21.93 -11.37 -18.83
N LEU A 95 23.09 -10.81 -18.47
CA LEU A 95 23.17 -9.45 -17.94
C LEU A 95 22.77 -8.40 -18.98
N ASP A 96 23.12 -8.61 -20.25
CA ASP A 96 22.72 -7.73 -21.36
C ASP A 96 21.21 -7.84 -21.63
N MET A 97 20.60 -9.01 -21.42
CA MET A 97 19.14 -9.17 -21.46
C MET A 97 18.43 -8.29 -20.42
N LEU A 98 19.02 -8.11 -19.23
CA LEU A 98 18.46 -7.24 -18.20
C LEU A 98 18.47 -5.75 -18.57
N ASP A 99 19.25 -5.31 -19.55
CA ASP A 99 19.22 -3.92 -20.02
C ASP A 99 18.21 -3.69 -21.15
N GLN A 100 17.64 -4.75 -21.72
CA GLN A 100 16.77 -4.64 -22.89
C GLN A 100 15.49 -3.85 -22.60
N TRP A 101 15.05 -3.72 -21.35
CA TRP A 101 13.86 -2.90 -21.00
C TRP A 101 14.01 -1.42 -21.36
N GLN A 102 15.23 -0.95 -21.58
CA GLN A 102 15.51 0.41 -22.03
C GLN A 102 15.27 0.59 -23.53
N LYS A 103 15.12 -0.51 -24.28
CA LYS A 103 14.91 -0.51 -25.74
C LYS A 103 13.41 -0.62 -26.06
N PRO A 104 12.89 0.17 -27.01
CA PRO A 104 11.50 0.04 -27.46
C PRO A 104 11.15 -1.38 -27.91
N GLY A 105 9.94 -1.84 -27.59
CA GLY A 105 9.42 -3.14 -28.02
C GLY A 105 10.02 -4.37 -27.33
N ARG A 106 10.89 -4.21 -26.31
CA ARG A 106 11.54 -5.33 -25.61
C ARG A 106 10.90 -5.67 -24.25
N GLY A 107 9.70 -5.15 -23.97
CA GLY A 107 9.00 -5.34 -22.69
C GLY A 107 9.62 -4.52 -21.55
N ASN A 108 9.08 -4.69 -20.34
CA ASN A 108 9.57 -3.98 -19.16
C ASN A 108 10.70 -4.77 -18.45
N LEU A 109 11.25 -4.22 -17.36
CA LEU A 109 12.30 -4.88 -16.58
C LEU A 109 11.87 -6.26 -16.08
N CYS A 110 10.61 -6.41 -15.66
CA CYS A 110 10.07 -7.68 -15.15
C CYS A 110 10.04 -8.76 -16.24
N ASP A 111 9.64 -8.41 -17.47
CA ASP A 111 9.68 -9.30 -18.62
C ASP A 111 11.13 -9.65 -19.02
N CYS A 112 12.08 -8.72 -18.85
CA CYS A 112 13.50 -8.99 -19.09
C CYS A 112 14.10 -9.94 -18.04
N VAL A 113 13.72 -9.79 -16.76
CA VAL A 113 14.12 -10.71 -15.68
C VAL A 113 13.61 -12.12 -15.95
N GLU A 114 12.34 -12.26 -16.30
CA GLU A 114 11.74 -13.55 -16.67
C GLU A 114 12.54 -14.21 -17.79
N ARG A 115 12.78 -13.48 -18.89
CA ARG A 115 13.52 -14.03 -20.04
C ARG A 115 14.96 -14.42 -19.70
N ALA A 116 15.67 -13.60 -18.93
CA ALA A 116 17.06 -13.85 -18.58
C ALA A 116 17.22 -15.09 -17.67
N LEU A 117 16.29 -15.28 -16.73
CA LEU A 117 16.34 -16.41 -15.80
C LEU A 117 15.82 -17.71 -16.42
N ARG A 118 14.84 -17.64 -17.33
CA ARG A 118 14.27 -18.82 -18.01
C ARG A 118 15.32 -19.67 -18.71
N GLN A 119 16.37 -19.06 -19.25
CA GLN A 119 17.46 -19.77 -19.93
C GLN A 119 18.31 -20.65 -19.00
N ALA A 120 18.23 -20.44 -17.69
CA ALA A 120 18.99 -21.17 -16.69
C ALA A 120 18.08 -21.82 -15.63
N GLU A 121 16.80 -22.01 -15.96
CA GLU A 121 15.85 -22.67 -15.06
C GLU A 121 16.12 -24.17 -14.97
N PHE A 122 16.17 -24.65 -13.73
CA PHE A 122 16.17 -26.07 -13.41
C PHE A 122 14.99 -26.37 -12.48
N PRO A 123 14.39 -27.58 -12.55
CA PRO A 123 13.30 -27.98 -11.66
C PRO A 123 13.70 -27.77 -10.18
N GLN A 124 12.85 -27.07 -9.43
CA GLN A 124 13.09 -26.83 -8.02
C GLN A 124 12.53 -27.97 -7.16
N GLN A 125 13.30 -28.35 -6.14
CA GLN A 125 12.82 -29.24 -5.10
C GLN A 125 11.81 -28.53 -4.19
N LEU A 126 10.80 -29.25 -3.70
CA LEU A 126 9.75 -28.70 -2.84
C LEU A 126 10.32 -27.95 -1.62
N ALA A 127 11.35 -28.52 -0.98
CA ALA A 127 12.02 -27.94 0.19
C ALA A 127 12.69 -26.57 -0.07
N ASN A 128 12.94 -26.21 -1.33
CA ASN A 128 13.65 -24.98 -1.67
C ASN A 128 12.72 -23.79 -1.97
N HIS A 129 11.40 -24.03 -2.07
CA HIS A 129 10.45 -22.98 -2.40
C HIS A 129 10.52 -21.84 -1.39
N VAL A 130 10.54 -20.61 -1.92
CA VAL A 130 10.43 -19.42 -1.09
C VAL A 130 8.99 -19.29 -0.63
N THR A 131 8.77 -19.02 0.66
CA THR A 131 7.42 -18.78 1.22
C THR A 131 7.04 -17.31 1.11
N LEU A 132 5.74 -17.00 1.25
CA LEU A 132 5.28 -15.61 1.28
C LEU A 132 5.90 -14.82 2.44
N GLU A 133 6.05 -15.44 3.59
CA GLU A 133 6.64 -14.86 4.80
C GLU A 133 8.12 -14.53 4.56
N GLN A 134 8.88 -15.40 3.89
CA GLN A 134 10.27 -15.13 3.50
C GLN A 134 10.38 -13.94 2.55
N VAL A 135 9.45 -13.81 1.59
CA VAL A 135 9.37 -12.64 0.70
C VAL A 135 9.04 -11.38 1.49
N ASP A 136 8.04 -11.44 2.37
CA ASP A 136 7.59 -10.31 3.19
C ASP A 136 8.70 -9.82 4.13
N GLU A 137 9.39 -10.73 4.80
CA GLU A 137 10.51 -10.46 5.70
C GLU A 137 11.68 -9.79 4.97
N ALA A 138 12.02 -10.29 3.77
CA ALA A 138 13.08 -9.68 2.95
C ALA A 138 12.73 -8.23 2.57
N LEU A 139 11.49 -8.00 2.14
CA LEU A 139 11.01 -6.65 1.81
C LEU A 139 10.89 -5.75 3.04
N ALA A 140 10.46 -6.28 4.18
CA ALA A 140 10.43 -5.57 5.45
C ALA A 140 11.85 -5.14 5.87
N THR A 141 12.84 -6.02 5.73
CA THR A 141 14.25 -5.73 6.02
C THR A 141 14.78 -4.62 5.11
N ILE A 142 14.52 -4.70 3.79
CA ILE A 142 14.91 -3.66 2.82
C ILE A 142 14.24 -2.32 3.17
N ALA A 143 12.95 -2.33 3.48
CA ALA A 143 12.22 -1.12 3.87
C ALA A 143 12.74 -0.52 5.17
N GLY A 144 13.15 -1.36 6.13
CA GLY A 144 13.69 -0.92 7.42
C GLY A 144 15.00 -0.16 7.31
N LYS A 145 15.75 -0.33 6.20
CA LYS A 145 16.96 0.43 5.88
C LYS A 145 16.68 1.73 5.12
N CYS A 146 15.42 2.05 4.83
CA CYS A 146 15.07 3.27 4.11
C CYS A 146 14.51 4.33 5.06
N ARG A 147 15.17 5.49 5.11
CA ARG A 147 14.74 6.63 5.93
C ARG A 147 13.33 7.14 5.63
N PHE A 148 12.83 6.88 4.41
CA PHE A 148 11.51 7.31 3.95
C PHE A 148 10.37 6.36 4.34
N SER A 149 10.68 5.17 4.86
CA SER A 149 9.70 4.24 5.41
C SER A 149 9.05 4.82 6.67
N GLY A 150 7.88 4.28 7.03
CA GLY A 150 7.12 4.66 8.22
C GLY A 150 7.93 4.44 9.50
N PRO A 151 7.64 5.20 10.57
CA PRO A 151 8.36 5.12 11.84
C PRO A 151 8.42 3.71 12.42
N ASN A 152 7.35 2.94 12.33
CA ASN A 152 7.27 1.56 12.83
C ASN A 152 7.98 0.53 11.93
N VAL A 153 8.34 0.90 10.70
CA VAL A 153 9.05 0.02 9.75
C VAL A 153 10.56 0.25 9.82
N ARG A 154 10.99 1.49 10.10
CA ARG A 154 12.41 1.84 10.16
C ARG A 154 13.09 1.05 11.27
N GLY A 155 14.21 0.41 10.94
CA GLY A 155 15.09 -0.17 11.94
C GLY A 155 15.63 0.92 12.88
N ARG A 156 16.22 0.50 14.01
CA ARG A 156 16.89 1.42 14.94
C ARG A 156 17.84 2.33 14.15
N LYS A 157 17.86 3.63 14.49
CA LYS A 157 18.68 4.66 13.85
C LYS A 157 20.17 4.40 14.13
N ASP A 158 20.72 3.40 13.48
CA ASP A 158 22.15 3.27 13.35
C ASP A 158 22.55 4.18 12.18
N SER A 159 23.59 4.98 12.39
CA SER A 159 24.19 5.87 11.40
C SER A 159 24.88 5.07 10.30
N PHE A 160 24.11 4.29 9.53
CA PHE A 160 24.63 3.47 8.46
C PHE A 160 25.04 4.34 7.27
N ARG A 161 26.24 4.10 6.75
CA ARG A 161 26.67 4.71 5.48
C ARG A 161 25.88 4.08 4.33
N GLN A 162 25.57 4.86 3.30
CA GLN A 162 24.82 4.41 2.11
C GLN A 162 25.38 3.12 1.47
N VAL A 163 26.71 2.92 1.52
CA VAL A 163 27.38 1.73 1.00
C VAL A 163 26.95 0.45 1.73
N GLU A 164 26.72 0.54 3.04
CA GLU A 164 26.31 -0.59 3.87
C GLU A 164 24.84 -0.93 3.67
N GLU A 165 23.99 0.08 3.47
CA GLU A 165 22.61 -0.11 3.05
C GLU A 165 22.52 -0.88 1.72
N ASP A 166 23.27 -0.46 0.71
CA ASP A 166 23.30 -1.13 -0.60
C ASP A 166 23.76 -2.58 -0.49
N ARG A 167 24.71 -2.90 0.39
CA ARG A 167 25.18 -4.27 0.63
C ARG A 167 24.09 -5.13 1.25
N VAL A 168 23.42 -4.66 2.30
CA VAL A 168 22.31 -5.40 2.95
C VAL A 168 21.16 -5.61 1.97
N VAL A 169 20.80 -4.58 1.20
CA VAL A 169 19.75 -4.68 0.17
C VAL A 169 20.15 -5.73 -0.88
N GLN A 170 21.39 -5.68 -1.38
CA GLN A 170 21.89 -6.65 -2.35
C GLN A 170 21.88 -8.08 -1.79
N GLU A 171 22.30 -8.27 -0.55
CA GLU A 171 22.32 -9.58 0.11
C GLU A 171 20.90 -10.15 0.24
N LYS A 172 19.94 -9.37 0.76
CA LYS A 172 18.55 -9.80 0.93
C LYS A 172 17.86 -10.09 -0.39
N LEU A 173 18.10 -9.26 -1.41
CA LEU A 173 17.60 -9.56 -2.75
C LEU A 173 18.22 -10.85 -3.30
N GLY A 174 19.53 -11.06 -3.13
CA GLY A 174 20.22 -12.29 -3.55
C GLY A 174 19.65 -13.55 -2.90
N GLN A 175 19.47 -13.53 -1.58
CA GLN A 175 18.90 -14.65 -0.80
C GLN A 175 17.54 -15.11 -1.32
N VAL A 176 16.71 -14.19 -1.81
CA VAL A 176 15.41 -14.51 -2.41
C VAL A 176 15.57 -14.90 -3.88
N TYR A 177 16.11 -14.00 -4.71
CA TYR A 177 16.15 -14.19 -6.17
C TYR A 177 16.87 -15.46 -6.62
N GLN A 178 17.95 -15.86 -5.93
CA GLN A 178 18.70 -17.08 -6.28
C GLN A 178 17.90 -18.37 -6.06
N ARG A 179 16.81 -18.30 -5.30
CA ARG A 179 15.87 -19.40 -5.02
C ARG A 179 14.58 -19.31 -5.83
N LEU A 180 14.42 -18.30 -6.69
CA LEU A 180 13.20 -18.11 -7.49
C LEU A 180 13.37 -18.67 -8.90
N GLN A 181 12.31 -19.27 -9.44
CA GLN A 181 12.19 -19.49 -10.88
C GLN A 181 11.90 -18.17 -11.61
N SER A 182 12.05 -18.16 -12.93
CA SER A 182 11.91 -16.97 -13.79
C SER A 182 10.59 -16.25 -13.60
N ARG A 183 9.49 -17.00 -13.51
CA ARG A 183 8.14 -16.47 -13.29
C ARG A 183 8.00 -15.85 -11.90
N GLU A 184 8.54 -16.48 -10.88
CA GLU A 184 8.49 -15.94 -9.52
C GLU A 184 9.36 -14.68 -9.41
N ALA A 185 10.55 -14.70 -10.01
CA ALA A 185 11.45 -13.55 -10.06
C ALA A 185 10.82 -12.34 -10.77
N LYS A 186 10.02 -12.57 -11.82
CA LYS A 186 9.20 -11.51 -12.44
C LYS A 186 8.24 -10.87 -11.46
N TRP A 187 7.46 -11.67 -10.74
CA TRP A 187 6.48 -11.16 -9.78
C TRP A 187 7.14 -10.49 -8.58
N PHE A 188 8.24 -11.05 -8.08
CA PHE A 188 9.02 -10.41 -7.03
C PHE A 188 9.59 -9.05 -7.49
N THR A 189 10.04 -8.94 -8.75
CA THR A 189 10.46 -7.67 -9.35
C THR A 189 9.31 -6.66 -9.38
N ARG A 190 8.09 -7.09 -9.75
CA ARG A 190 6.89 -6.24 -9.70
C ARG A 190 6.53 -5.82 -8.28
N MET A 191 6.69 -6.69 -7.28
CA MET A 191 6.46 -6.36 -5.87
C MET A 191 7.42 -5.28 -5.36
N ILE A 192 8.72 -5.39 -5.69
CA ILE A 192 9.73 -4.37 -5.33
C ILE A 192 9.40 -3.03 -6.00
N LEU A 193 8.98 -3.05 -7.26
CA LEU A 193 8.58 -1.83 -7.97
C LEU A 193 7.20 -1.31 -7.57
N LYS A 194 6.42 -2.12 -6.83
CA LYS A 194 5.02 -1.88 -6.47
C LYS A 194 4.15 -1.58 -7.70
N ASP A 195 4.39 -2.31 -8.79
CA ASP A 195 3.74 -2.09 -10.06
C ASP A 195 3.01 -3.34 -10.57
N TYR A 196 1.73 -3.40 -10.20
CA TYR A 196 0.77 -4.42 -10.62
C TYR A 196 -0.20 -3.87 -11.69
N SER A 197 0.16 -2.79 -12.39
CA SER A 197 -0.68 -2.15 -13.42
C SER A 197 -1.13 -3.07 -14.56
N CYS A 198 -0.50 -4.25 -14.72
CA CYS A 198 -0.93 -5.26 -15.69
C CYS A 198 -2.13 -6.12 -15.22
N LEU A 199 -2.56 -5.99 -13.97
CA LEU A 199 -3.61 -6.78 -13.35
C LEU A 199 -4.82 -5.91 -12.97
N ASP A 200 -6.00 -6.50 -13.06
CA ASP A 200 -7.27 -5.94 -12.56
C ASP A 200 -7.72 -6.72 -11.30
N LEU A 201 -6.94 -6.61 -10.23
CA LEU A 201 -7.23 -7.28 -8.96
C LEU A 201 -8.31 -6.53 -8.18
N SER A 202 -9.47 -7.16 -7.99
CA SER A 202 -10.54 -6.60 -7.17
C SER A 202 -10.20 -6.70 -5.67
N GLU A 203 -9.82 -5.58 -5.06
CA GLU A 203 -9.55 -5.47 -3.62
C GLU A 203 -10.68 -6.08 -2.77
N GLY A 204 -11.93 -5.66 -3.01
CA GLY A 204 -13.07 -6.10 -2.22
C GLY A 204 -13.30 -7.61 -2.30
N MET A 205 -13.07 -8.20 -3.47
CA MET A 205 -13.21 -9.65 -3.68
C MET A 205 -12.09 -10.42 -2.99
N VAL A 206 -10.83 -9.99 -3.16
CA VAL A 206 -9.68 -10.62 -2.52
C VAL A 206 -9.82 -10.54 -1.00
N TYR A 207 -10.20 -9.37 -0.46
CA TYR A 207 -10.43 -9.21 0.97
C TYR A 207 -11.53 -10.17 1.45
N TYR A 208 -12.66 -10.24 0.74
CA TYR A 208 -13.77 -11.10 1.10
C TYR A 208 -13.40 -12.59 1.15
N TYR A 209 -12.64 -13.08 0.15
CA TYR A 209 -12.22 -14.48 0.12
C TYR A 209 -11.09 -14.82 1.10
N LEU A 210 -10.41 -13.80 1.64
CA LEU A 210 -9.46 -13.99 2.74
C LEU A 210 -10.20 -14.02 4.10
N ASP A 211 -11.08 -13.04 4.34
CA ASP A 211 -12.02 -13.02 5.46
C ASP A 211 -13.22 -12.16 5.05
N VAL A 212 -14.42 -12.70 5.22
CA VAL A 212 -15.69 -12.07 4.82
C VAL A 212 -15.92 -10.67 5.45
N ARG A 213 -15.25 -10.37 6.57
CA ARG A 213 -15.30 -9.10 7.32
C ARG A 213 -14.14 -8.16 6.97
N LEU A 214 -13.09 -8.65 6.33
CA LEU A 214 -11.94 -7.84 5.93
C LEU A 214 -12.28 -6.67 5.01
N PRO A 215 -13.25 -6.74 4.08
CA PRO A 215 -13.72 -5.58 3.35
C PRO A 215 -14.13 -4.42 4.27
N THR A 216 -14.85 -4.72 5.35
CA THR A 216 -15.30 -3.73 6.35
C THR A 216 -14.14 -3.22 7.18
N ALA A 217 -13.23 -4.10 7.62
CA ALA A 217 -12.04 -3.70 8.36
C ALA A 217 -11.09 -2.81 7.53
N MET A 218 -10.94 -3.10 6.24
CA MET A 218 -10.14 -2.27 5.33
C MET A 218 -10.80 -0.92 5.05
N GLN A 219 -12.13 -0.84 5.01
CA GLN A 219 -12.83 0.44 4.97
C GLN A 219 -12.63 1.26 6.25
N MET A 220 -12.53 0.61 7.41
CA MET A 220 -12.29 1.28 8.69
C MET A 220 -10.84 1.74 8.87
N TYR A 221 -9.84 0.92 8.52
CA TYR A 221 -8.44 1.17 8.91
C TYR A 221 -7.47 1.43 7.75
N ASP A 222 -7.81 1.07 6.50
CA ASP A 222 -6.91 1.27 5.34
C ASP A 222 -5.45 0.79 5.60
N ASN A 223 -5.31 -0.27 6.40
CA ASN A 223 -4.04 -0.81 6.91
C ASN A 223 -4.22 -2.31 7.19
N PHE A 224 -3.39 -3.15 6.58
CA PHE A 224 -3.51 -4.61 6.69
C PHE A 224 -3.30 -5.13 8.11
N GLU A 225 -2.26 -4.66 8.79
CA GLU A 225 -1.92 -5.14 10.13
C GLU A 225 -3.00 -4.78 11.13
N ALA A 226 -3.48 -3.53 11.10
CA ALA A 226 -4.60 -3.09 11.92
C ALA A 226 -5.86 -3.91 11.63
N ALA A 227 -6.24 -4.04 10.35
CA ALA A 227 -7.44 -4.75 9.96
C ALA A 227 -7.42 -6.23 10.40
N ILE A 228 -6.33 -6.95 10.13
CA ILE A 228 -6.20 -8.36 10.52
C ILE A 228 -6.20 -8.52 12.04
N ASN A 229 -5.50 -7.66 12.78
CA ASN A 229 -5.44 -7.75 14.23
C ASN A 229 -6.81 -7.51 14.89
N GLU A 230 -7.64 -6.61 14.35
CA GLU A 230 -9.01 -6.46 14.83
C GLU A 230 -9.87 -7.69 14.59
N LEU A 231 -9.76 -8.28 13.39
CA LEU A 231 -10.59 -9.43 13.02
C LEU A 231 -10.28 -10.69 13.82
N ARG A 232 -9.04 -10.84 14.30
CA ARG A 232 -8.64 -11.95 15.17
C ARG A 232 -9.41 -11.99 16.50
N GLY A 233 -9.89 -10.83 16.97
CA GLY A 233 -10.69 -10.73 18.19
C GLY A 233 -12.18 -11.02 18.01
N LEU A 234 -12.65 -11.19 16.78
CA LEU A 234 -14.08 -11.33 16.46
C LEU A 234 -14.45 -12.80 16.14
N PRO A 235 -15.65 -13.27 16.51
CA PRO A 235 -16.11 -14.63 16.21
C PRO A 235 -16.05 -14.94 14.71
N ALA A 236 -15.65 -16.17 14.36
CA ALA A 236 -15.59 -16.59 12.98
C ALA A 236 -16.94 -16.41 12.27
N SER A 237 -16.91 -15.92 11.03
CA SER A 237 -18.10 -15.74 10.19
C SER A 237 -18.05 -16.72 9.03
N GLN A 238 -19.21 -17.26 8.67
CA GLN A 238 -19.31 -18.14 7.50
C GLN A 238 -19.18 -17.31 6.21
N MET A 239 -18.46 -17.85 5.23
CA MET A 239 -18.41 -17.27 3.88
C MET A 239 -19.65 -17.66 3.10
N ALA A 240 -20.15 -16.73 2.28
CA ALA A 240 -21.17 -16.96 1.27
C ALA A 240 -20.56 -16.72 -0.13
N ASP A 241 -21.38 -16.83 -1.18
CA ASP A 241 -20.94 -16.42 -2.51
C ASP A 241 -20.74 -14.90 -2.57
N PHE A 242 -19.63 -14.49 -3.20
CA PHE A 242 -19.29 -13.08 -3.35
C PHE A 242 -20.25 -12.40 -4.33
N ASP A 243 -20.95 -11.38 -3.84
CA ASP A 243 -21.71 -10.43 -4.65
C ASP A 243 -21.38 -8.99 -4.23
N GLN A 244 -21.09 -8.13 -5.21
CA GLN A 244 -20.64 -6.76 -4.97
C GLN A 244 -21.74 -5.87 -4.38
N GLY A 245 -23.01 -6.09 -4.75
CA GLY A 245 -24.15 -5.37 -4.19
C GLY A 245 -24.33 -5.71 -2.71
N THR A 246 -24.32 -7.00 -2.41
CA THR A 246 -24.41 -7.57 -1.06
C THR A 246 -23.23 -7.15 -0.18
N LEU A 247 -22.03 -7.02 -0.76
CA LEU A 247 -20.83 -6.60 -0.02
C LEU A 247 -21.00 -5.22 0.65
N THR A 248 -21.61 -4.27 -0.07
CA THR A 248 -21.82 -2.91 0.45
C THR A 248 -22.78 -2.93 1.62
N GLN A 249 -23.89 -3.64 1.48
CA GLN A 249 -24.88 -3.81 2.54
C GLN A 249 -24.26 -4.52 3.76
N ARG A 250 -23.47 -5.56 3.53
CA ARG A 250 -22.77 -6.30 4.58
C ARG A 250 -21.78 -5.42 5.32
N CYS A 251 -21.01 -4.58 4.61
CA CYS A 251 -20.09 -3.66 5.26
C CYS A 251 -20.83 -2.66 6.16
N ALA A 252 -21.99 -2.17 5.73
CA ALA A 252 -22.82 -1.30 6.56
C ALA A 252 -23.33 -2.04 7.81
N ASN A 253 -23.78 -3.29 7.65
CA ASN A 253 -24.27 -4.11 8.76
C ASN A 253 -23.15 -4.48 9.74
N ASP A 254 -21.95 -4.81 9.28
CA ASP A 254 -20.83 -5.25 10.11
C ASP A 254 -20.03 -4.09 10.73
N ALA A 255 -20.28 -2.84 10.31
CA ALA A 255 -19.51 -1.67 10.74
C ALA A 255 -19.48 -1.49 12.26
N HIS A 256 -20.57 -1.85 12.96
CA HIS A 256 -20.66 -1.75 14.42
C HIS A 256 -19.73 -2.71 15.18
N LEU A 257 -19.23 -3.75 14.51
CA LEU A 257 -18.28 -4.71 15.08
C LEU A 257 -16.87 -4.15 15.21
N LEU A 258 -16.60 -3.00 14.57
CA LEU A 258 -15.29 -2.38 14.53
C LEU A 258 -15.33 -1.01 15.21
N GLN A 259 -14.24 -0.65 15.88
CA GLN A 259 -14.14 0.60 16.62
C GLN A 259 -12.92 1.40 16.13
N PRO A 260 -13.08 2.69 15.79
CA PRO A 260 -11.96 3.55 15.44
C PRO A 260 -10.87 3.53 16.53
N ARG A 261 -9.59 3.45 16.11
CA ARG A 261 -8.45 3.39 17.02
C ARG A 261 -7.52 4.58 16.85
N ILE A 262 -7.09 5.13 17.99
CA ILE A 262 -6.02 6.13 18.01
C ILE A 262 -4.70 5.51 17.55
N GLY A 263 -3.95 6.24 16.75
CA GLY A 263 -2.66 5.79 16.21
C GLY A 263 -2.76 4.84 15.02
N ILE A 264 -3.97 4.58 14.52
CA ILE A 264 -4.22 3.84 13.28
C ILE A 264 -5.06 4.74 12.39
N LYS A 265 -4.54 5.13 11.23
CA LYS A 265 -5.30 5.93 10.27
C LYS A 265 -6.61 5.21 9.95
N LEU A 266 -7.73 5.93 9.98
CA LEU A 266 -9.01 5.46 9.48
C LEU A 266 -9.10 5.57 7.96
N GLY A 267 -9.90 4.69 7.36
CA GLY A 267 -10.23 4.80 5.95
C GLY A 267 -11.00 6.09 5.67
N SER A 268 -10.65 6.73 4.55
CA SER A 268 -11.26 7.99 4.16
C SER A 268 -12.45 7.73 3.22
N PRO A 269 -13.53 8.53 3.28
CA PRO A 269 -14.65 8.42 2.35
C PRO A 269 -14.19 8.50 0.89
N LYS A 270 -14.83 7.73 0.01
CA LYS A 270 -14.63 7.83 -1.44
C LYS A 270 -15.52 8.94 -1.99
N TRP A 271 -14.89 9.94 -2.62
CA TRP A 271 -15.59 11.05 -3.25
C TRP A 271 -15.98 10.69 -4.69
N VAL A 272 -17.25 10.92 -5.05
CA VAL A 272 -17.71 10.75 -6.43
C VAL A 272 -17.76 12.12 -7.10
N LYS A 273 -17.06 12.26 -8.23
CA LYS A 273 -17.04 13.51 -9.00
C LYS A 273 -18.30 13.63 -9.85
N ALA A 274 -19.12 14.64 -9.58
CA ALA A 274 -20.21 15.02 -10.47
C ALA A 274 -19.64 15.46 -11.84
N LYS A 275 -20.06 14.77 -12.90
CA LYS A 275 -19.73 15.09 -14.30
C LYS A 275 -20.82 16.00 -14.91
N GLY A 276 -20.46 16.99 -15.71
CA GLY A 276 -21.46 17.82 -16.40
C GLY A 276 -22.11 18.92 -15.53
N GLY A 277 -21.51 19.27 -14.39
CA GLY A 277 -21.88 20.44 -13.58
C GLY A 277 -22.90 20.16 -12.47
N VAL A 278 -23.49 21.24 -11.96
CA VAL A 278 -24.33 21.24 -10.75
C VAL A 278 -25.57 20.37 -10.89
N LYS A 279 -26.18 20.28 -12.09
CA LYS A 279 -27.38 19.46 -12.34
C LYS A 279 -27.15 17.99 -12.01
N HIS A 280 -25.99 17.45 -12.41
CA HIS A 280 -25.66 16.07 -12.08
C HIS A 280 -25.37 15.90 -10.60
N ALA A 281 -24.71 16.87 -9.95
CA ALA A 281 -24.54 16.84 -8.49
C ALA A 281 -25.90 16.77 -7.77
N VAL A 282 -26.87 17.59 -8.16
CA VAL A 282 -28.24 17.58 -7.61
C VAL A 282 -28.93 16.24 -7.88
N SER A 283 -28.79 15.68 -9.08
CA SER A 283 -29.32 14.34 -9.39
C SER A 283 -28.70 13.24 -8.53
N MET A 284 -27.40 13.33 -8.23
CA MET A 284 -26.72 12.38 -7.33
C MET A 284 -27.16 12.51 -5.87
N VAL A 285 -27.57 13.71 -5.44
CA VAL A 285 -28.12 13.93 -4.10
C VAL A 285 -29.43 13.17 -3.92
N ASP A 286 -30.22 13.01 -4.98
CA ASP A 286 -31.45 12.20 -5.00
C ASP A 286 -32.42 12.59 -3.87
N GLY A 287 -32.71 13.89 -3.77
CA GLY A 287 -33.64 14.44 -2.78
C GLY A 287 -33.16 14.46 -1.33
N ARG A 288 -31.95 13.96 -1.03
CA ARG A 288 -31.36 13.99 0.33
C ARG A 288 -30.91 15.40 0.72
N THR A 289 -30.91 15.70 2.02
CA THR A 289 -30.30 16.93 2.53
C THR A 289 -28.79 16.77 2.62
N MET A 290 -28.02 17.79 2.20
CA MET A 290 -26.55 17.77 2.23
C MET A 290 -25.98 19.10 2.73
N SER A 291 -24.85 19.05 3.42
CA SER A 291 -23.99 20.22 3.64
C SER A 291 -23.18 20.53 2.39
N ILE A 292 -22.90 21.82 2.15
CA ILE A 292 -22.02 22.28 1.08
C ILE A 292 -20.78 22.90 1.72
N GLU A 293 -19.62 22.32 1.46
CA GLU A 293 -18.35 22.77 2.00
C GLU A 293 -17.40 23.21 0.88
N ARG A 294 -16.57 24.21 1.17
CA ARG A 294 -15.53 24.66 0.24
C ARG A 294 -14.46 23.57 0.14
N LYS A 295 -14.23 23.05 -1.06
CA LYS A 295 -13.07 22.21 -1.32
C LYS A 295 -11.81 23.06 -1.35
N HIS A 296 -11.00 22.95 -0.31
CA HIS A 296 -9.67 23.55 -0.29
C HIS A 296 -8.67 22.74 -1.14
N ASP A 297 -7.63 23.42 -1.62
CA ASP A 297 -6.54 22.82 -2.38
C ASP A 297 -5.28 22.76 -1.53
N GLY A 298 -5.21 21.77 -0.65
CA GLY A 298 -4.13 21.59 0.30
C GLY A 298 -3.66 20.15 0.38
N GLU A 299 -3.09 19.79 1.53
CA GLU A 299 -2.72 18.41 1.81
C GLU A 299 -3.59 17.81 2.91
N TYR A 300 -4.40 16.82 2.56
CA TYR A 300 -5.16 16.02 3.53
C TYR A 300 -4.29 15.58 4.73
N CYS A 301 -4.87 15.68 5.92
CA CYS A 301 -4.41 15.08 7.17
C CYS A 301 -5.57 14.38 7.86
N GLN A 302 -5.23 13.28 8.51
CA GLN A 302 -6.02 12.78 9.62
C GLN A 302 -5.19 12.91 10.90
N ILE A 303 -5.73 13.58 11.90
CA ILE A 303 -5.04 13.98 13.13
C ILE A 303 -5.63 13.17 14.28
N HIS A 304 -4.80 12.37 14.94
CA HIS A 304 -5.15 11.61 16.12
C HIS A 304 -4.56 12.32 17.33
N ILE A 305 -5.39 12.55 18.34
CA ILE A 305 -5.01 13.20 19.57
C ILE A 305 -5.24 12.24 20.72
N ASP A 306 -4.20 12.00 21.51
CA ASP A 306 -4.22 11.16 22.71
C ASP A 306 -3.67 11.93 23.90
N MET A 307 -4.57 12.46 24.75
CA MET A 307 -4.16 13.25 25.91
C MET A 307 -3.27 12.47 26.89
N SER A 308 -3.35 11.13 26.90
CA SER A 308 -2.50 10.30 27.76
C SER A 308 -1.00 10.39 27.42
N LYS A 309 -0.65 10.87 26.22
CA LYS A 309 0.74 10.99 25.75
C LYS A 309 1.38 12.36 26.05
N GLY A 310 0.69 13.24 26.77
CA GLY A 310 1.23 14.55 27.17
C GLY A 310 1.66 15.40 25.96
N GLU A 311 2.95 15.78 25.90
CA GLU A 311 3.46 16.63 24.82
C GLU A 311 3.44 15.96 23.44
N ASP A 312 3.55 14.64 23.39
CA ASP A 312 3.52 13.84 22.16
C ASP A 312 2.09 13.34 21.83
N CYS A 313 1.07 14.09 22.25
CA CYS A 313 -0.33 13.73 22.06
C CYS A 313 -0.82 13.79 20.61
N VAL A 314 -0.10 14.45 19.70
CA VAL A 314 -0.52 14.64 18.30
C VAL A 314 0.19 13.65 17.38
N GLN A 315 -0.61 12.89 16.61
CA GLN A 315 -0.13 12.03 15.53
C GLN A 315 -0.89 12.37 14.23
N ILE A 316 -0.18 12.51 13.11
CA ILE A 316 -0.76 12.99 11.85
C ILE A 316 -0.48 12.01 10.71
N PHE A 317 -1.54 11.48 10.11
CA PHE A 317 -1.47 10.62 8.94
C PHE A 317 -1.77 11.38 7.64
N SER A 318 -1.04 11.03 6.60
CA SER A 318 -1.32 11.49 5.23
C SER A 318 -2.47 10.69 4.61
N LYS A 319 -2.96 11.17 3.45
CA LYS A 319 -4.01 10.49 2.67
C LYS A 319 -3.70 9.02 2.37
N LYS A 320 -2.42 8.68 2.20
CA LYS A 320 -1.95 7.34 1.85
C LYS A 320 -1.53 6.51 3.07
N CYS A 321 -2.06 6.75 4.26
CA CYS A 321 -1.74 5.94 5.47
C CYS A 321 -0.30 6.05 5.98
N LYS A 322 0.53 6.94 5.40
CA LYS A 322 1.86 7.22 5.95
C LYS A 322 1.74 8.13 7.17
N ASP A 323 2.34 7.73 8.28
CA ASP A 323 2.60 8.60 9.44
C ASP A 323 3.54 9.74 9.03
N SER A 324 3.02 10.96 9.12
CA SER A 324 3.65 12.22 8.75
C SER A 324 3.78 13.17 9.93
N THR A 325 3.74 12.64 11.15
CA THR A 325 3.76 13.41 12.40
C THR A 325 5.01 14.29 12.48
N SER A 326 6.19 13.70 12.27
CA SER A 326 7.44 14.47 12.24
C SER A 326 7.50 15.47 11.10
N ASP A 327 6.94 15.10 9.94
CA ASP A 327 6.95 15.90 8.72
C ASP A 327 6.12 17.19 8.85
N ARG A 328 5.13 17.16 9.75
CA ARG A 328 4.13 18.22 10.00
C ARG A 328 4.25 18.83 11.40
N ARG A 329 5.42 18.72 12.04
CA ARG A 329 5.65 19.26 13.41
C ARG A 329 5.28 20.73 13.56
N GLY A 330 5.45 21.53 12.50
CA GLY A 330 5.15 22.97 12.50
C GLY A 330 3.69 23.33 12.81
N VAL A 331 2.74 22.40 12.65
CA VAL A 331 1.31 22.66 12.96
C VAL A 331 0.85 22.08 14.29
N HIS A 332 1.69 21.37 15.03
CA HIS A 332 1.28 20.69 16.25
C HIS A 332 0.75 21.69 17.29
N GLN A 333 1.46 22.79 17.50
CA GLN A 333 1.03 23.80 18.48
C GLN A 333 -0.28 24.45 18.06
N ALA A 334 -0.42 24.84 16.79
CA ALA A 334 -1.66 25.41 16.26
C ALA A 334 -2.86 24.47 16.44
N ILE A 335 -2.67 23.17 16.25
CA ILE A 335 -3.70 22.15 16.51
C ILE A 335 -4.07 22.12 18.00
N LYS A 336 -3.07 22.03 18.89
CA LYS A 336 -3.29 21.99 20.35
C LYS A 336 -4.04 23.24 20.82
N ASP A 337 -3.60 24.42 20.40
CA ASP A 337 -4.19 25.70 20.77
C ASP A 337 -5.63 25.82 20.27
N SER A 338 -5.88 25.46 18.99
CA SER A 338 -7.21 25.56 18.38
C SER A 338 -8.24 24.66 19.08
N LEU A 339 -7.80 23.49 19.54
CA LEU A 339 -8.63 22.52 20.25
C LEU A 339 -8.63 22.72 21.76
N ARG A 340 -7.85 23.70 22.24
CA ARG A 340 -7.64 23.98 23.67
C ARG A 340 -7.15 22.76 24.44
N VAL A 341 -6.32 21.92 23.82
CA VAL A 341 -5.75 20.72 24.46
C VAL A 341 -4.95 21.15 25.69
N GLY A 342 -5.24 20.54 26.84
CA GLY A 342 -4.62 20.88 28.13
C GLY A 342 -5.32 22.00 28.90
N HIS A 343 -6.33 22.66 28.31
CA HIS A 343 -7.17 23.64 29.01
C HIS A 343 -8.46 23.01 29.54
N ARG A 344 -9.06 23.66 30.55
CA ARG A 344 -10.30 23.19 31.20
C ARG A 344 -11.52 23.18 30.29
N ASP A 345 -11.48 23.96 29.21
CA ASP A 345 -12.54 24.14 28.22
C ASP A 345 -12.26 23.37 26.91
N CYS A 346 -11.37 22.39 26.95
CA CYS A 346 -11.18 21.45 25.84
C CYS A 346 -12.49 20.68 25.55
N GLY A 347 -12.88 20.62 24.27
CA GLY A 347 -14.15 20.00 23.84
C GLY A 347 -14.21 18.47 23.94
N PHE A 348 -13.15 17.82 24.39
CA PHE A 348 -13.08 16.36 24.59
C PHE A 348 -12.15 16.04 25.76
N SER A 349 -12.40 14.89 26.42
CA SER A 349 -11.77 14.52 27.70
C SER A 349 -10.62 13.50 27.59
N GLY A 350 -10.36 12.93 26.41
CA GLY A 350 -9.31 11.91 26.29
C GLY A 350 -8.72 11.75 24.89
N LYS A 351 -9.54 11.29 23.94
CA LYS A 351 -9.08 10.93 22.60
C LYS A 351 -9.94 11.61 21.53
N CYS A 352 -9.31 12.06 20.45
CA CYS A 352 -9.99 12.71 19.35
C CYS A 352 -9.35 12.30 18.01
N ILE A 353 -10.17 12.14 16.97
CA ILE A 353 -9.72 11.94 15.60
C ILE A 353 -10.38 13.03 14.75
N LEU A 354 -9.57 13.76 14.00
CA LEU A 354 -10.00 14.84 13.11
C LEU A 354 -9.55 14.53 11.69
N GLU A 355 -10.38 14.89 10.72
CA GLU A 355 -9.98 14.97 9.32
C GLU A 355 -9.92 16.43 8.90
N GLY A 356 -8.93 16.79 8.10
CA GLY A 356 -8.79 18.17 7.64
C GLY A 356 -7.81 18.31 6.49
N GLU A 357 -7.72 19.53 5.99
CA GLU A 357 -6.83 19.91 4.90
C GLU A 357 -5.77 20.88 5.43
N LEU A 358 -4.49 20.55 5.26
CA LEU A 358 -3.39 21.44 5.61
C LEU A 358 -3.20 22.50 4.52
N LEU A 359 -3.15 23.76 4.93
CA LEU A 359 -3.10 24.93 4.06
C LEU A 359 -1.96 25.87 4.49
N VAL A 360 -1.51 26.73 3.58
CA VAL A 360 -0.60 27.83 3.91
C VAL A 360 -1.40 29.12 4.00
N TRP A 361 -1.34 29.76 5.16
CA TRP A 361 -1.91 31.08 5.39
C TRP A 361 -0.82 32.15 5.29
N SER A 362 -1.09 33.24 4.60
CA SER A 362 -0.22 34.40 4.52
C SER A 362 -0.81 35.56 5.31
N ASP A 363 -0.13 35.98 6.37
CA ASP A 363 -0.55 37.14 7.15
C ASP A 363 -0.45 38.45 6.39
N LYS A 364 0.47 38.53 5.42
CA LYS A 364 0.64 39.70 4.56
C LYS A 364 -0.55 39.91 3.63
N THR A 365 -1.03 38.82 3.02
CA THR A 365 -2.16 38.87 2.07
C THR A 365 -3.49 38.53 2.71
N LYS A 366 -3.50 38.17 4.00
CA LYS A 366 -4.67 37.72 4.76
C LYS A 366 -5.48 36.66 4.02
N GLY A 367 -4.77 35.67 3.47
CA GLY A 367 -5.40 34.67 2.61
C GLY A 367 -4.62 33.36 2.50
N ILE A 368 -5.32 32.33 2.02
CA ILE A 368 -4.76 31.01 1.72
C ILE A 368 -3.92 31.12 0.44
N LEU A 369 -2.68 30.64 0.49
CA LEU A 369 -1.78 30.56 -0.66
C LEU A 369 -2.02 29.28 -1.46
N GLU A 370 -1.50 29.27 -2.69
CA GLU A 370 -1.55 28.11 -3.58
C GLU A 370 -0.84 26.88 -3.02
N PHE A 371 -1.34 25.70 -3.41
CA PHE A 371 -0.86 24.39 -2.97
C PHE A 371 0.68 24.23 -3.02
N HIS A 372 1.32 24.74 -4.06
CA HIS A 372 2.76 24.57 -4.25
C HIS A 372 3.60 25.17 -3.10
N LYS A 373 3.08 26.19 -2.39
CA LYS A 373 3.74 26.81 -1.23
C LYS A 373 3.83 25.88 -0.02
N LEU A 374 2.98 24.85 0.10
CA LEU A 374 3.04 23.87 1.20
C LEU A 374 4.39 23.18 1.29
N ARG A 375 5.08 23.00 0.16
CA ARG A 375 6.37 22.29 0.08
C ARG A 375 7.49 22.98 0.86
N LYS A 376 7.35 24.27 1.17
CA LYS A 376 8.27 25.02 2.04
C LYS A 376 8.06 24.77 3.53
N HIS A 377 6.88 24.29 3.92
CA HIS A 377 6.46 24.17 5.32
C HIS A 377 6.33 22.71 5.79
N VAL A 378 6.12 21.78 4.86
CA VAL A 378 6.00 20.35 5.15
C VAL A 378 7.23 19.62 4.63
N SER A 379 8.00 19.05 5.54
CA SER A 379 9.15 18.22 5.15
C SER A 379 8.68 16.82 4.73
N ARG A 380 9.55 16.05 4.08
CA ARG A 380 9.34 14.65 3.70
C ARG A 380 10.48 13.81 4.24
N SER A 381 10.25 13.21 5.40
CA SER A 381 11.28 12.46 6.15
C SER A 381 12.53 13.30 6.41
N GLY A 382 12.32 14.55 6.83
CA GLY A 382 13.37 15.52 7.19
C GLY A 382 13.97 16.30 6.04
N SER A 383 13.48 16.17 4.80
CA SER A 383 13.94 16.97 3.66
C SER A 383 12.78 17.71 3.00
N PHE A 384 12.96 18.99 2.66
CA PHE A 384 12.02 19.72 1.81
C PHE A 384 12.30 19.36 0.35
N LEU A 385 11.26 18.98 -0.40
CA LEU A 385 11.41 18.49 -1.77
C LEU A 385 10.89 19.53 -2.76
N GLY A 386 11.72 19.87 -3.73
CA GLY A 386 11.32 20.75 -4.84
C GLY A 386 11.17 22.22 -4.46
N THR A 387 11.89 22.69 -3.45
CA THR A 387 11.95 24.10 -3.03
C THR A 387 13.13 24.86 -3.64
N GLU A 388 13.93 24.19 -4.49
CA GLU A 388 15.19 24.73 -5.04
C GLU A 388 14.99 25.97 -5.93
N LEU A 389 13.80 26.11 -6.53
CA LEU A 389 13.43 27.24 -7.40
C LEU A 389 12.41 28.18 -6.75
N ASP A 390 12.00 27.91 -5.50
CA ASP A 390 11.01 28.73 -4.83
C ASP A 390 11.73 29.90 -4.13
N SER A 391 11.68 31.09 -4.73
CA SER A 391 12.21 32.33 -4.11
C SER A 391 11.69 32.49 -2.68
N GLN A 392 12.58 32.88 -1.75
CA GLN A 392 12.35 32.92 -0.30
C GLN A 392 10.99 33.49 0.08
#